data_AF-A0AAU7ME52-F1
#
_entry.id   AF-A0AAU7ME52-F1
#
_cell.length_a   1.000
_cell.length_b   1.000
_cell.length_c   1.000
_cell.angle_alpha   90.00
_cell.angle_beta   90.00
_cell.angle_gamma   90.00
#
_symmetry.space_group_name_H-M   'P 1'
#
loop_
_entity.id
_entity.type
_entity.pdbx_description
1 polymer ?
#
loop_
_entity_poly.entity_id
_entity_poly.type
_entity_poly.pdbx_seq_one_letter_code
_entity_poly.pdbx_strand_id
1 'polypeptide(L)'
;MRTRGALLVANIITGLALGYTVANLGFGDYAELNRMFTFQDLRMFLAFAGAVAIIVVAFAVLRVRRTAGRLHAGVIPGAVLFGTGWALSGGCPAIPIIQVAGGYLPAVVTIAGIVVGVKLSRWANTRYFHLDSGSCTR
;
A
#
# COMPACT_ATOMS: atom_id res chain seq x y z
N MET A 1 3.35 19.96 23.79
CA MET A 1 2.11 19.14 23.76
C MET A 1 1.13 19.54 22.65
N ARG A 2 1.04 20.83 22.24
CA ARG A 2 0.15 21.33 21.18
C ARG A 2 0.37 20.74 19.76
N THR A 3 1.58 20.27 19.46
CA THR A 3 1.98 19.73 18.15
C THR A 3 1.48 18.32 17.87
N ARG A 4 1.35 17.44 18.89
CA ARG A 4 0.90 16.06 18.68
C ARG A 4 -0.58 15.99 18.26
N GLY A 5 -1.43 16.82 18.87
CA GLY A 5 -2.85 16.90 18.51
C GLY A 5 -3.08 17.41 17.09
N ALA A 6 -2.39 18.49 16.69
CA ALA A 6 -2.50 19.04 15.33
C ALA A 6 -2.01 18.06 14.26
N LEU A 7 -0.93 17.34 14.52
CA LEU A 7 -0.42 16.30 13.61
C LEU A 7 -1.38 15.11 13.48
N LEU A 8 -2.03 14.70 14.57
CA LEU A 8 -3.05 13.63 14.52
C LEU A 8 -4.26 14.06 13.69
N VAL A 9 -4.78 15.27 13.92
CA VAL A 9 -5.91 15.81 13.16
C VAL A 9 -5.55 15.95 11.69
N ALA A 10 -4.36 16.45 11.36
CA ALA A 10 -3.89 16.53 9.97
C ALA A 10 -3.85 15.16 9.29
N ASN A 11 -3.29 14.13 9.95
CA ASN A 11 -3.26 12.77 9.39
C ASN A 11 -4.65 12.18 9.17
N ILE A 12 -5.58 12.41 10.11
CA ILE A 12 -6.97 11.93 9.99
C ILE A 12 -7.65 12.60 8.80
N ILE A 13 -7.52 13.93 8.65
CA ILE A 13 -8.11 14.68 7.54
C ILE A 13 -7.52 14.23 6.21
N THR A 14 -6.19 14.11 6.11
CA THR A 14 -5.52 13.66 4.88
C THR A 14 -5.90 12.22 4.54
N GLY A 15 -6.00 11.33 5.53
CA GLY A 15 -6.43 9.95 5.35
C GLY A 15 -7.87 9.82 4.88
N LEU A 16 -8.78 10.62 5.45
CA LEU A 16 -10.18 10.68 5.01
C LEU A 16 -10.31 11.26 3.60
N ALA A 17 -9.55 12.30 3.26
CA ALA A 17 -9.53 12.87 1.92
C ALA A 17 -9.01 11.85 0.88
N LEU A 18 -7.96 11.10 1.22
CA LEU A 18 -7.45 10.02 0.37
C LEU A 18 -8.50 8.90 0.21
N GLY A 19 -9.11 8.45 1.30
CA GLY A 19 -10.15 7.43 1.25
C GLY A 19 -11.36 7.88 0.41
N TYR A 20 -11.81 9.12 0.59
CA TYR A 20 -12.92 9.70 -0.16
C TYR A 20 -12.62 9.82 -1.66
N THR A 21 -11.43 10.30 -2.03
CA THR A 21 -11.05 10.42 -3.46
C THR A 21 -10.98 9.05 -4.13
N VAL A 22 -10.35 8.07 -3.50
CA VAL A 22 -10.19 6.71 -4.05
C VAL A 22 -11.53 5.97 -4.10
N ALA A 23 -12.41 6.16 -3.12
CA ALA A 23 -13.77 5.60 -3.14
C ALA A 23 -14.61 6.16 -4.30
N ASN A 24 -14.56 7.49 -4.53
CA ASN A 24 -15.29 8.12 -5.65
C ASN A 24 -14.73 7.75 -7.02
N LEU A 25 -13.45 7.38 -7.10
CA LEU A 25 -12.81 6.94 -8.34
C LEU A 25 -13.17 5.49 -8.73
N GLY A 26 -13.84 4.72 -7.87
CA GLY A 26 -14.24 3.34 -8.19
C GLY A 26 -13.11 2.31 -8.08
N PHE A 27 -11.93 2.69 -7.56
CA PHE A 27 -10.83 1.76 -7.26
C PHE A 27 -11.17 0.70 -6.19
N GLY A 28 -12.38 0.76 -5.62
CA GLY A 28 -12.89 -0.24 -4.69
C GLY A 28 -13.38 -1.53 -5.35
N ASP A 29 -13.48 -1.62 -6.67
CA ASP A 29 -13.95 -2.84 -7.37
C ASP A 29 -12.83 -3.54 -8.14
N TYR A 30 -12.67 -4.85 -7.91
CA TYR A 30 -11.69 -5.69 -8.59
C TYR A 30 -11.90 -5.76 -10.11
N ALA A 31 -13.16 -5.68 -10.57
CA ALA A 31 -13.47 -5.71 -11.99
C ALA A 31 -12.94 -4.46 -12.72
N GLU A 32 -13.07 -3.30 -12.10
CA GLU A 32 -12.60 -2.02 -12.66
C GLU A 32 -11.05 -1.97 -12.72
N LEU A 33 -10.38 -2.50 -11.70
CA LEU A 33 -8.92 -2.66 -11.68
C LEU A 33 -8.42 -3.60 -12.78
N ASN A 34 -9.11 -4.73 -13.00
CA ASN A 34 -8.75 -5.64 -14.08
C ASN A 34 -8.95 -4.97 -15.47
N ARG A 35 -10.00 -4.17 -15.65
CA ARG A 35 -10.22 -3.37 -16.87
C ARG A 35 -9.14 -2.33 -17.11
N MET A 36 -8.58 -1.76 -16.04
CA MET A 36 -7.43 -0.86 -16.15
C MET A 36 -6.18 -1.59 -16.68
N PHE A 37 -5.87 -2.79 -16.14
CA PHE A 37 -4.70 -3.57 -16.59
C PHE A 37 -4.87 -4.21 -17.98
N THR A 38 -6.11 -4.45 -18.40
CA THR A 38 -6.44 -4.91 -19.77
C THR A 38 -6.59 -3.76 -20.77
N PHE A 39 -6.26 -2.53 -20.37
CA PHE A 39 -6.35 -1.31 -21.18
C PHE A 39 -7.76 -1.04 -21.76
N GLN A 40 -8.80 -1.63 -21.16
CA GLN A 40 -10.19 -1.36 -21.53
C GLN A 40 -10.65 0.01 -21.01
N ASP A 41 -10.11 0.44 -19.86
CA ASP A 41 -10.43 1.74 -19.23
C ASP A 41 -9.22 2.68 -19.16
N LEU A 42 -9.01 3.43 -20.24
CA LEU A 42 -7.91 4.41 -20.34
C LEU A 42 -8.04 5.56 -19.34
N ARG A 43 -9.28 5.92 -18.95
CA ARG A 43 -9.56 6.99 -17.98
C ARG A 43 -8.96 6.66 -16.60
N MET A 44 -9.17 5.45 -16.12
CA MET A 44 -8.69 5.01 -14.81
C MET A 44 -7.16 4.86 -14.80
N PHE A 45 -6.60 4.36 -15.91
CA PHE A 45 -5.15 4.28 -16.13
C PHE A 45 -4.48 5.66 -16.10
N LEU A 46 -5.02 6.63 -16.84
CA LEU A 46 -4.50 8.01 -16.88
C LEU A 46 -4.65 8.73 -15.53
N ALA A 47 -5.74 8.47 -14.78
CA ALA A 47 -5.90 9.00 -13.44
C ALA A 47 -4.81 8.49 -12.49
N PHE A 48 -4.51 7.19 -12.53
CA PHE A 48 -3.43 6.60 -11.75
C PHE A 48 -2.06 7.12 -12.18
N ALA A 49 -1.76 7.11 -13.48
CA ALA A 49 -0.49 7.61 -14.01
C ALA A 49 -0.27 9.10 -13.70
N GLY A 50 -1.33 9.91 -13.82
CA GLY A 50 -1.32 11.33 -13.46
C GLY A 50 -1.06 11.54 -11.97
N ALA A 51 -1.73 10.79 -11.09
CA ALA A 51 -1.48 10.85 -9.65
C ALA A 51 -0.02 10.49 -9.31
N VAL A 52 0.53 9.44 -9.91
CA VAL A 52 1.95 9.05 -9.74
C VAL A 52 2.87 10.17 -10.24
N ALA A 53 2.61 10.74 -11.41
CA ALA A 53 3.41 11.83 -11.96
C ALA A 53 3.39 13.07 -11.05
N ILE A 54 2.23 13.46 -10.53
CA ILE A 54 2.10 14.58 -9.58
C ILE A 54 2.89 14.31 -8.31
N ILE A 55 2.81 13.09 -7.75
CA ILE A 55 3.57 12.71 -6.56
C ILE A 55 5.08 12.77 -6.83
N VAL A 56 5.53 12.25 -7.98
CA VAL A 56 6.94 12.27 -8.37
C VAL A 56 7.44 13.72 -8.50
N VAL A 57 6.68 14.59 -9.18
CA VAL A 57 7.01 16.01 -9.32
C VAL A 57 7.02 16.71 -7.96
N ALA A 58 6.02 16.48 -7.12
CA ALA A 58 5.95 17.07 -5.78
C ALA A 58 7.15 16.64 -4.91
N PHE A 59 7.51 15.35 -4.91
CA PHE A 59 8.66 14.84 -4.16
C PHE A 59 9.99 15.39 -4.70
N ALA A 60 10.10 15.56 -6.01
CA ALA A 60 11.26 16.15 -6.65
C ALA A 60 11.42 17.65 -6.29
N VAL A 61 10.33 18.42 -6.36
CA VAL A 61 10.31 19.86 -6.01
C VAL A 61 10.59 20.07 -4.53
N LEU A 62 9.95 19.29 -3.65
CA LEU A 62 10.14 19.37 -2.20
C LEU A 62 11.49 18.78 -1.75
N ARG A 63 12.30 18.24 -2.67
CA ARG A 63 13.58 17.56 -2.41
C ARG A 63 13.51 16.64 -1.20
N VAL A 64 12.43 15.86 -1.10
CA VAL A 64 12.22 14.94 0.01
C VAL A 64 13.42 14.00 0.09
N ARG A 65 14.15 14.06 1.20
CA ARG A 65 15.34 13.25 1.40
C ARG A 65 14.91 11.79 1.44
N ARG A 66 15.26 11.04 0.39
CA ARG A 66 15.04 9.59 0.38
C ARG A 66 15.93 8.99 1.47
N THR A 67 15.32 8.50 2.54
CA THR A 67 16.03 7.58 3.43
C THR A 67 16.22 6.30 2.64
N ALA A 68 17.38 6.14 2.02
CA ALA A 68 17.80 4.87 1.47
C ALA A 68 17.95 3.91 2.66
N GLY A 69 16.87 3.19 2.98
CA GLY A 69 16.97 2.03 3.85
C GLY A 69 18.02 1.12 3.24
N ARG A 70 18.96 0.61 4.05
CA ARG A 70 19.95 -0.34 3.56
C ARG A 70 19.20 -1.49 2.88
N LEU A 71 19.49 -1.72 1.60
CA LEU A 71 18.93 -2.87 0.88
C LEU A 71 19.60 -4.12 1.45
N HIS A 72 18.84 -4.91 2.20
CA HIS A 72 19.27 -6.21 2.70
C HIS A 72 18.84 -7.31 1.74
N ALA A 73 19.52 -8.45 1.75
CA ALA A 73 19.20 -9.58 0.88
C ALA A 73 17.74 -10.06 1.05
N GLY A 74 17.14 -9.87 2.24
CA GLY A 74 15.73 -10.18 2.52
C GLY A 74 14.71 -9.26 1.84
N VAL A 75 15.12 -8.11 1.29
CA VAL A 75 14.20 -7.18 0.60
C VAL A 75 13.72 -7.76 -0.72
N ILE A 76 14.56 -8.49 -1.45
CA ILE A 76 14.22 -9.07 -2.75
C ILE A 76 13.09 -10.11 -2.64
N PRO A 77 13.20 -11.17 -1.83
CA PRO A 77 12.12 -12.15 -1.69
C PRO A 77 10.86 -11.52 -1.08
N GLY A 78 11.01 -10.58 -0.13
CA GLY A 78 9.88 -9.86 0.45
C GLY A 78 9.12 -9.00 -0.55
N ALA A 79 9.83 -8.26 -1.42
CA ALA A 79 9.24 -7.44 -2.46
C ALA A 79 8.53 -8.29 -3.53
N VAL A 80 9.11 -9.43 -3.90
CA VAL A 80 8.47 -10.37 -4.83
C VAL A 80 7.17 -10.92 -4.23
N LEU A 81 7.21 -11.47 -3.00
CA LEU A 81 6.02 -12.00 -2.31
C LEU A 81 4.93 -10.93 -2.11
N PHE A 82 5.33 -9.72 -1.74
CA PHE A 82 4.41 -8.61 -1.57
C PHE A 82 3.77 -8.22 -2.91
N GLY A 83 4.59 -8.03 -3.95
CA GLY A 83 4.11 -7.66 -5.29
C GLY A 83 3.22 -8.72 -5.91
N THR A 84 3.59 -10.00 -5.85
CA THR A 84 2.77 -11.09 -6.37
C THR A 84 1.47 -11.24 -5.59
N GLY A 85 1.48 -11.06 -4.27
CA GLY A 85 0.28 -11.07 -3.43
C GLY A 85 -0.74 -10.01 -3.86
N TRP A 86 -0.29 -8.78 -4.12
CA TRP A 86 -1.16 -7.69 -4.61
C TRP A 86 -1.64 -7.90 -6.05
N ALA A 87 -0.77 -8.44 -6.92
CA ALA A 87 -1.15 -8.79 -8.28
C ALA A 87 -2.24 -9.88 -8.30
N LEU A 88 -2.10 -10.93 -7.47
CA LEU A 88 -3.07 -12.02 -7.35
C LEU A 88 -4.39 -11.58 -6.71
N SER A 89 -4.32 -10.71 -5.70
CA SER A 89 -5.51 -10.15 -5.07
C SER A 89 -6.15 -9.04 -5.91
N GLY A 90 -5.56 -8.62 -7.03
CA GLY A 90 -6.12 -7.60 -7.92
C GLY A 90 -6.28 -6.23 -7.25
N GLY A 91 -5.44 -5.93 -6.25
CA GLY A 91 -5.58 -4.75 -5.41
C GLY A 91 -4.27 -4.03 -5.14
N CYS A 92 -4.37 -2.83 -4.56
CA CYS A 92 -3.26 -2.09 -4.00
C CYS A 92 -3.42 -2.02 -2.48
N PRO A 93 -2.36 -1.76 -1.70
CA PRO A 93 -2.43 -1.75 -0.23
C PRO A 93 -3.48 -0.81 0.36
N ALA A 94 -3.91 0.22 -0.39
CA ALA A 94 -4.95 1.13 0.06
C ALA A 94 -6.38 0.57 -0.11
N ILE A 95 -6.61 -0.34 -1.06
CA ILE A 95 -7.95 -0.80 -1.44
C ILE A 95 -8.65 -1.60 -0.34
N PRO A 96 -8.01 -2.57 0.34
CA PRO A 96 -8.67 -3.32 1.42
C PRO A 96 -9.11 -2.41 2.58
N ILE A 97 -8.35 -1.36 2.87
CA ILE A 97 -8.67 -0.41 3.94
C ILE A 97 -9.94 0.37 3.59
N ILE A 98 -10.08 0.77 2.33
CA ILE A 98 -11.23 1.52 1.83
C ILE A 98 -12.46 0.60 1.65
N GLN A 99 -12.26 -0.63 1.17
CA GLN A 99 -13.34 -1.60 1.02
C GLN A 99 -13.92 -2.05 2.37
N VAL A 100 -13.09 -2.16 3.42
CA VAL A 100 -13.61 -2.39 4.79
C VAL A 100 -14.46 -1.21 5.26
N ALA A 101 -14.04 0.04 4.98
CA ALA A 101 -14.84 1.22 5.30
C ALA A 101 -16.15 1.29 4.49
N GLY A 102 -16.18 0.72 3.28
CA GLY A 102 -17.36 0.62 2.42
C GLY A 102 -18.29 -0.57 2.71
N GLY A 103 -17.99 -1.42 3.70
CA GLY A 103 -18.82 -2.57 4.06
C GLY A 103 -18.70 -3.78 3.12
N TYR A 104 -17.62 -3.87 2.34
CA TYR A 104 -17.41 -4.95 1.37
C TYR A 104 -16.83 -6.21 2.06
N LEU A 105 -17.58 -7.32 2.05
CA LEU A 105 -17.19 -8.61 2.65
C LEU A 105 -15.77 -9.12 2.28
N PRO A 106 -15.31 -9.00 1.02
CA PRO A 106 -13.97 -9.44 0.61
C PRO A 106 -12.83 -8.78 1.39
N ALA A 107 -13.04 -7.55 1.87
CA ALA A 107 -12.00 -6.76 2.51
C ALA A 107 -11.59 -7.33 3.88
N VAL A 108 -12.52 -7.98 4.58
CA VAL A 108 -12.24 -8.69 5.84
C VAL A 108 -11.33 -9.90 5.58
N VAL A 109 -11.55 -10.61 4.46
CA VAL A 109 -10.71 -11.74 4.05
C VAL A 109 -9.30 -11.26 3.70
N THR A 110 -9.16 -10.14 3.00
CA THR A 110 -7.84 -9.57 2.67
C THR A 110 -7.10 -9.10 3.92
N ILE A 111 -7.78 -8.46 4.88
CA ILE A 111 -7.18 -8.07 6.16
C ILE A 111 -6.77 -9.30 6.97
N ALA A 112 -7.62 -10.32 7.05
CA ALA A 112 -7.28 -11.58 7.71
C ALA A 112 -6.05 -12.23 7.05
N GLY A 113 -6.01 -12.25 5.71
CA GLY A 113 -4.86 -12.73 4.93
C GLY A 113 -3.58 -11.95 5.20
N ILE A 114 -3.64 -10.62 5.32
CA ILE A 114 -2.50 -9.77 5.69
C ILE A 114 -2.02 -10.11 7.11
N VAL A 115 -2.93 -10.18 8.09
CA VAL A 115 -2.57 -10.47 9.49
C VAL A 115 -1.95 -11.85 9.62
N VAL A 116 -2.55 -12.86 8.99
CA VAL A 116 -2.03 -14.23 8.98
C VAL A 116 -0.70 -14.29 8.24
N GLY A 117 -0.60 -13.68 7.06
CA GLY A 117 0.62 -13.62 6.26
C GLY A 117 1.79 -12.95 6.98
N VAL A 118 1.54 -11.83 7.70
CA VAL A 118 2.55 -11.15 8.51
C VAL A 118 2.96 -12.02 9.71
N LYS A 119 2.02 -12.70 10.38
CA LYS A 119 2.38 -13.62 11.48
C LYS A 119 3.18 -14.82 10.97
N LEU A 120 2.78 -15.40 9.84
CA LEU A 120 3.41 -16.57 9.26
C LEU A 120 4.80 -16.25 8.71
N SER A 121 4.96 -15.11 8.05
CA SER A 121 6.27 -14.64 7.59
C SER A 121 7.20 -14.33 8.76
N ARG A 122 6.71 -13.71 9.85
CA ARG A 122 7.50 -13.54 11.08
C ARG A 122 7.89 -14.88 11.69
N TRP A 123 6.97 -15.84 11.77
CA TRP A 123 7.24 -17.17 12.30
C TRP A 123 8.23 -17.96 11.44
N ALA A 124 8.09 -17.92 10.11
CA ALA A 124 8.99 -18.58 9.17
C ALA A 124 10.38 -17.93 9.16
N ASN A 125 10.46 -16.60 9.33
CA ASN A 125 11.74 -15.90 9.49
C ASN A 125 12.43 -16.29 10.81
N THR A 126 11.68 -16.43 11.91
CA THR A 126 12.27 -16.89 13.18
C THR A 126 12.70 -18.36 13.14
N ARG A 127 12.06 -19.20 12.31
CA ARG A 127 12.23 -20.67 12.35
C ARG A 127 13.08 -21.27 11.23
N TYR A 128 13.05 -20.69 10.02
CA TYR A 128 13.69 -21.26 8.83
C TYR A 128 14.68 -20.31 8.15
N PHE A 129 14.39 -19.01 8.15
CA PHE A 129 15.19 -18.03 7.44
C PHE A 129 15.74 -16.98 8.39
N HIS A 130 16.97 -17.18 8.90
CA HIS A 130 17.79 -16.09 9.44
C HIS A 130 18.18 -15.11 8.32
N LEU A 131 17.21 -14.55 7.59
CA LEU A 131 17.42 -13.48 6.62
C LEU A 131 17.81 -12.25 7.43
N ASP A 132 19.08 -11.86 7.30
CA ASP A 132 19.78 -10.82 8.05
C ASP A 132 18.88 -9.68 8.55
N SER A 133 18.79 -9.58 9.88
CA SER A 133 18.19 -8.49 10.64
C SER A 133 19.09 -7.24 10.65
N GLY A 134 19.72 -6.93 9.51
CA GLY A 134 20.66 -5.80 9.38
C GLY A 134 20.02 -4.41 9.63
N SER A 135 18.71 -4.34 9.84
CA SER A 135 18.01 -3.15 10.33
C SER A 135 17.94 -3.01 11.86
N CYS A 136 18.21 -4.07 12.64
CA CYS A 136 18.15 -4.07 14.11
C CYS A 136 19.52 -3.91 14.79
N THR A 137 20.58 -3.58 14.04
CA THR A 137 21.85 -3.14 14.63
C THR A 137 21.87 -1.62 14.80
N ARG A 138 20.96 -1.12 15.66
CA ARG A 138 21.15 0.09 16.46
C ARG A 138 20.09 0.22 17.54
#